data_AF-A0A2N6B125-F1
#
_entry.id   AF-A0A2N6B125-F1
#
_cell.length_a   1.000
_cell.length_b   1.000
_cell.length_c   1.000
_cell.angle_alpha   90.00
_cell.angle_beta   90.00
_cell.angle_gamma   90.00
#
_symmetry.space_group_name_H-M   'P 1'
#
loop_
_entity.id
_entity.type
_entity.pdbx_description
1 polymer ?
#
loop_
_entity_poly.entity_id
_entity_poly.type
_entity_poly.pdbx_seq_one_letter_code
_entity_poly.pdbx_strand_id
1 'polypeptide(L)'
;MSGKGVFMRIADRLAADGGFLFRWRSFVPLVLIPLFVLAMGESSALLAVIGNKGEHILYWIGLAISFLGLAVRWVTVGFVPAGTSGRNTREQRADVLNTTGVYSVVRNPLYVGNFLAMFGLTVVTGVWWLALLLVFAYWVYIERVIAAEEAFLVEKFGKPYLDWCAVTPAFLPTFSKWQPTDAGFSFRTVLKREYNGVLAVLAAFFAYDLLTDLVVRGEPFTEWFDEDWPWIVLLVVGLVVFVTLRTLKKSTRVLHVEGR
;
A
#
# COMPACT_ATOMS: atom_id res chain seq x y z
N MET A 1 24.74 -22.78 -30.43
CA MET A 1 25.74 -22.53 -29.37
C MET A 1 24.99 -22.14 -28.11
N SER A 2 24.83 -23.10 -27.20
CA SER A 2 24.11 -22.96 -25.93
C SER A 2 24.92 -22.07 -25.00
N GLY A 3 24.39 -20.89 -24.67
CA GLY A 3 25.02 -19.96 -23.73
C GLY A 3 25.07 -20.58 -22.34
N LYS A 4 26.29 -20.93 -21.92
CA LYS A 4 26.61 -21.46 -20.59
C LYS A 4 25.95 -20.59 -19.52
N GLY A 5 25.25 -21.24 -18.59
CA GLY A 5 24.67 -20.59 -17.42
C GLY A 5 25.75 -19.86 -16.63
N VAL A 6 25.82 -18.55 -16.79
CA VAL A 6 26.60 -17.68 -15.93
C VAL A 6 25.88 -17.68 -14.58
N PHE A 7 26.53 -18.22 -13.55
CA PHE A 7 26.01 -18.14 -12.19
C PHE A 7 25.97 -16.66 -11.77
N MET A 8 24.77 -16.08 -11.78
CA MET A 8 24.54 -14.71 -11.34
C MET A 8 24.66 -14.63 -9.81
N ARG A 9 25.16 -13.51 -9.26
CA ARG A 9 25.15 -13.32 -7.80
C ARG A 9 23.70 -13.24 -7.33
N ILE A 10 23.45 -13.64 -6.08
CA ILE A 10 22.10 -13.59 -5.49
C ILE A 10 21.52 -12.17 -5.55
N ALA A 11 22.33 -11.15 -5.25
CA ALA A 11 21.90 -9.74 -5.32
C ALA A 11 21.44 -9.34 -6.73
N ASP A 12 22.18 -9.74 -7.77
CA ASP A 12 21.83 -9.44 -9.15
C ASP A 12 20.55 -10.17 -9.58
N ARG A 13 20.37 -11.42 -9.10
CA ARG A 13 19.13 -12.19 -9.33
C ARG A 13 17.93 -11.56 -8.62
N LEU A 14 18.07 -11.12 -7.37
CA LEU A 14 17.01 -10.43 -6.63
C LEU A 14 16.57 -9.15 -7.35
N ALA A 15 17.51 -8.37 -7.87
CA ALA A 15 17.22 -7.19 -8.66
C ALA A 15 16.53 -7.52 -9.99
N ALA A 16 16.94 -8.58 -10.69
CA ALA A 16 16.30 -9.01 -11.93
C ALA A 16 14.85 -9.49 -11.71
N ASP A 17 14.64 -10.37 -10.72
CA ASP A 17 13.30 -10.82 -10.30
C ASP A 17 12.44 -9.63 -9.87
N GLY A 18 13.05 -8.70 -9.13
CA GLY A 18 12.45 -7.46 -8.69
C GLY A 18 11.99 -6.55 -9.82
N GLY A 19 12.75 -6.45 -10.91
CA GLY A 19 12.36 -5.69 -12.09
C GLY A 19 11.08 -6.23 -12.74
N PHE A 20 10.95 -7.56 -12.84
CA PHE A 20 9.72 -8.21 -13.29
C PHE A 20 8.56 -7.91 -12.33
N LEU A 21 8.78 -8.11 -11.03
CA LEU A 21 7.78 -7.89 -9.98
C LEU A 21 7.32 -6.42 -9.88
N PHE A 22 8.23 -5.46 -10.08
CA PHE A 22 7.94 -4.04 -10.14
C PHE A 22 6.96 -3.72 -11.27
N ARG A 23 7.14 -4.34 -12.45
CA ARG A 23 6.26 -4.13 -13.60
C ARG A 23 4.82 -4.58 -13.36
N TRP A 24 4.66 -5.67 -12.62
CA TRP A 24 3.37 -6.28 -12.33
C TRP A 24 2.83 -5.95 -10.93
N ARG A 25 3.50 -5.08 -10.16
CA ARG A 25 3.19 -4.80 -8.76
C ARG A 25 1.74 -4.41 -8.47
N SER A 26 1.06 -3.80 -9.44
CA SER A 26 -0.36 -3.42 -9.29
C SER A 26 -1.30 -4.62 -9.25
N PHE A 27 -0.89 -5.77 -9.77
CA PHE A 27 -1.69 -7.00 -9.85
C PHE A 27 -1.29 -8.05 -8.81
N VAL A 28 -0.08 -7.94 -8.23
CA VAL A 28 0.41 -8.90 -7.22
C VAL A 28 -0.57 -9.07 -6.05
N PRO A 29 -1.19 -8.02 -5.49
CA PRO A 29 -2.18 -8.20 -4.42
C PRO A 29 -3.38 -9.07 -4.83
N LEU A 30 -3.73 -9.15 -6.11
CA LEU A 30 -4.85 -9.98 -6.59
C LEU A 30 -4.56 -11.48 -6.44
N VAL A 31 -3.29 -11.88 -6.38
CA VAL A 31 -2.88 -13.27 -6.11
C VAL A 31 -3.34 -13.72 -4.71
N LEU A 32 -3.59 -12.78 -3.80
CA LEU A 32 -4.07 -13.08 -2.46
C LEU A 32 -5.59 -13.34 -2.41
N ILE A 33 -6.36 -12.98 -3.45
CA ILE A 33 -7.84 -13.12 -3.43
C ILE A 33 -8.28 -14.55 -3.10
N PRO A 34 -7.75 -15.62 -3.72
CA PRO A 34 -8.14 -16.98 -3.36
C PRO A 34 -7.86 -17.32 -1.90
N LEU A 35 -6.78 -16.79 -1.32
CA LEU A 35 -6.44 -16.99 0.09
C LEU A 35 -7.41 -16.26 1.02
N PHE A 36 -7.85 -15.05 0.64
CA PHE A 36 -8.91 -14.35 1.35
C PHE A 36 -10.24 -15.12 1.29
N VAL A 37 -10.60 -15.67 0.13
CA VAL A 37 -11.81 -16.50 -0.03
C VAL A 37 -11.74 -17.75 0.85
N LEU A 38 -10.60 -18.44 0.88
CA LEU A 38 -10.40 -19.59 1.78
C LEU A 38 -10.50 -19.17 3.25
N ALA A 39 -9.90 -18.05 3.62
CA ALA A 39 -9.96 -17.53 4.99
C ALA A 39 -11.37 -17.10 5.42
N MET A 40 -12.22 -16.63 4.50
CA MET A 40 -13.62 -16.30 4.81
C MET A 40 -14.39 -17.52 5.31
N GLY A 41 -14.11 -18.72 4.80
CA GLY A 41 -14.75 -19.95 5.30
C GLY A 41 -14.38 -20.30 6.76
N GLU A 42 -13.22 -19.83 7.23
CA GLU A 42 -12.69 -20.12 8.56
C GLU A 42 -12.89 -18.96 9.56
N SER A 43 -13.31 -17.77 9.09
CA SER A 43 -13.43 -16.57 9.92
C SER A 43 -14.44 -16.73 11.05
N SER A 44 -15.45 -17.58 10.86
CA SER A 44 -16.52 -17.88 11.81
C SER A 44 -16.03 -18.33 13.19
N ALA A 45 -14.85 -18.96 13.30
CA ALA A 45 -14.36 -19.49 14.58
C ALA A 45 -13.96 -18.39 15.57
N LEU A 46 -13.24 -17.36 15.13
CA LEU A 46 -12.88 -16.23 16.00
C LEU A 46 -14.10 -15.35 16.27
N LEU A 47 -14.92 -15.12 15.23
CA LEU A 47 -16.10 -14.27 15.28
C LEU A 47 -17.16 -14.84 16.23
N ALA A 48 -17.32 -16.16 16.30
CA ALA A 48 -18.18 -16.82 17.28
C ALA A 48 -17.74 -16.60 18.74
N VAL A 49 -16.45 -16.40 18.99
CA VAL A 49 -15.91 -16.16 20.35
C VAL A 49 -16.09 -14.70 20.76
N ILE A 50 -15.88 -13.76 19.84
CA ILE A 50 -15.94 -12.31 20.14
C ILE A 50 -17.35 -11.71 19.99
N GLY A 51 -18.25 -12.42 19.28
CA GLY A 51 -19.63 -12.00 18.98
C GLY A 51 -19.72 -10.78 18.05
N ASN A 52 -20.93 -10.42 17.62
CA ASN A 52 -21.17 -9.36 16.63
C ASN A 52 -20.54 -8.01 17.03
N LYS A 53 -20.65 -7.64 18.31
CA LYS A 53 -19.99 -6.40 18.80
C LYS A 53 -18.47 -6.45 18.66
N GLY A 54 -17.86 -7.59 18.98
CA GLY A 54 -16.42 -7.79 18.83
C GLY A 54 -16.00 -7.77 17.35
N GLU A 55 -16.82 -8.34 16.48
CA GLU A 55 -16.64 -8.30 15.04
C GLU A 55 -16.62 -6.86 14.51
N HIS A 56 -17.64 -6.05 14.78
CA HIS A 56 -17.64 -4.66 14.33
C HIS A 56 -16.43 -3.88 14.85
N ILE A 57 -16.02 -4.09 16.11
CA ILE A 57 -14.80 -3.48 16.67
C ILE A 57 -13.57 -3.90 15.86
N LEU A 58 -13.45 -5.19 15.51
CA LEU A 58 -12.34 -5.71 14.72
C LEU A 58 -12.30 -5.09 13.31
N TYR A 59 -13.46 -4.91 12.67
CA TYR A 59 -13.57 -4.18 11.40
C TYR A 59 -13.07 -2.75 11.51
N TRP A 60 -13.48 -2.00 12.54
CA TRP A 60 -13.03 -0.62 12.75
C TRP A 60 -11.52 -0.54 13.06
N ILE A 61 -10.98 -1.50 13.82
CA ILE A 61 -9.54 -1.62 14.06
C ILE A 61 -8.80 -1.89 12.75
N GLY A 62 -9.27 -2.85 11.96
CA GLY A 62 -8.69 -3.16 10.65
C GLY A 62 -8.71 -1.93 9.73
N LEU A 63 -9.84 -1.22 9.67
CA LEU A 63 -9.98 -0.01 8.87
C LEU A 63 -9.02 1.08 9.34
N ALA A 64 -8.89 1.28 10.66
CA ALA A 64 -7.94 2.24 11.24
C ALA A 64 -6.49 1.89 10.90
N ILE A 65 -6.10 0.61 10.95
CA ILE A 65 -4.77 0.15 10.53
C ILE A 65 -4.54 0.45 9.04
N SER A 66 -5.55 0.19 8.19
CA SER A 66 -5.44 0.46 6.76
C SER A 66 -5.30 1.96 6.47
N PHE A 67 -6.06 2.80 7.18
CA PHE A 67 -5.97 4.25 7.08
C PHE A 67 -4.68 4.82 7.67
N LEU A 68 -4.09 4.18 8.69
CA LEU A 68 -2.74 4.51 9.16
C LEU A 68 -1.71 4.27 8.05
N GLY A 69 -1.84 3.17 7.31
CA GLY A 69 -1.04 2.90 6.12
C GLY A 69 -1.19 3.97 5.04
N LEU A 70 -2.43 4.39 4.75
CA LEU A 70 -2.69 5.50 3.84
C LEU A 70 -2.13 6.83 4.36
N ALA A 71 -2.20 7.10 5.66
CA ALA A 71 -1.63 8.30 6.26
C ALA A 71 -0.11 8.35 6.08
N VAL A 72 0.61 7.24 6.28
CA VAL A 72 2.06 7.15 5.98
C VAL A 72 2.32 7.52 4.52
N ARG A 73 1.50 7.02 3.59
CA ARG A 73 1.61 7.38 2.17
C ARG A 73 1.32 8.86 1.92
N TRP A 74 0.28 9.42 2.54
CA TRP A 74 -0.09 10.83 2.38
C TRP A 74 1.01 11.75 2.86
N VAL A 75 1.56 11.49 4.06
CA VAL A 75 2.70 12.25 4.61
C VAL A 75 3.88 12.18 3.64
N THR A 76 4.24 10.97 3.17
CA THR A 76 5.34 10.80 2.20
C THR A 76 5.09 11.59 0.92
N VAL A 77 3.92 11.40 0.30
CA VAL A 77 3.58 12.00 -1.00
C VAL A 77 3.47 13.52 -0.92
N GLY A 78 3.07 14.07 0.22
CA GLY A 78 3.00 15.52 0.40
C GLY A 78 4.37 16.19 0.52
N PHE A 79 5.43 15.46 0.86
CA PHE A 79 6.79 16.00 1.00
C PHE A 79 7.68 15.80 -0.24
N VAL A 80 7.35 14.86 -1.13
CA VAL A 80 8.19 14.57 -2.31
C VAL A 80 8.05 15.61 -3.43
N PRO A 81 9.14 15.90 -4.16
CA PRO A 81 9.10 16.71 -5.38
C PRO A 81 8.47 15.95 -6.56
N ALA A 82 8.18 16.67 -7.66
CA ALA A 82 7.81 16.08 -8.94
C ALA A 82 8.88 15.08 -9.43
N GLY A 83 8.47 14.16 -10.29
CA GLY A 83 9.42 13.22 -10.91
C GLY A 83 9.93 12.10 -10.00
N THR A 84 9.44 12.04 -8.75
CA THR A 84 9.85 11.03 -7.76
C THR A 84 8.66 10.31 -7.13
N SER A 85 8.93 9.12 -6.60
CA SER A 85 7.98 8.31 -5.82
C SER A 85 6.62 8.10 -6.51
N GLY A 86 6.63 8.07 -7.85
CA GLY A 86 5.44 7.96 -8.69
C GLY A 86 4.83 6.56 -8.69
N ARG A 87 3.69 6.40 -9.37
CA ARG A 87 3.00 5.10 -9.56
C ARG A 87 3.38 4.44 -10.89
N ASN A 88 4.53 4.79 -11.46
CA ASN A 88 5.01 4.22 -12.73
C ASN A 88 5.32 2.74 -12.53
N THR A 89 4.89 1.88 -13.45
CA THR A 89 5.18 0.43 -13.40
C THR A 89 6.04 -0.03 -14.58
N ARG A 90 6.04 0.71 -15.70
CA ARG A 90 6.79 0.32 -16.89
C ARG A 90 8.29 0.55 -16.75
N GLU A 91 8.67 1.61 -16.04
CA GLU A 91 10.05 2.00 -15.83
C GLU A 91 10.19 2.69 -14.47
N GLN A 92 11.41 2.63 -13.94
CA GLN A 92 11.76 3.34 -12.73
C GLN A 92 12.05 4.81 -13.05
N ARG A 93 11.57 5.70 -12.19
CA ARG A 93 11.76 7.15 -12.33
C ARG A 93 12.11 7.77 -10.99
N ALA A 94 13.21 8.50 -10.98
CA ALA A 94 13.67 9.30 -9.85
C ALA A 94 14.45 10.49 -10.39
N ASP A 95 13.79 11.60 -10.68
CA ASP A 95 14.47 12.79 -11.25
C ASP A 95 15.49 13.39 -10.28
N VAL A 96 15.20 13.27 -8.97
CA VAL A 96 16.11 13.63 -7.88
C VAL A 96 16.12 12.52 -6.82
N LEU A 97 17.20 12.47 -6.05
CA LEU A 97 17.32 11.57 -4.90
C LEU A 97 16.65 12.21 -3.67
N ASN A 98 15.57 11.60 -3.18
CA ASN A 98 14.88 12.08 -1.98
C ASN A 98 15.61 11.59 -0.74
N THR A 99 16.22 12.51 0.02
CA THR A 99 16.92 12.21 1.28
C THR A 99 16.40 13.00 2.48
N THR A 100 15.46 13.94 2.26
CA THR A 100 14.86 14.80 3.27
C THR A 100 13.38 14.48 3.49
N GLY A 101 12.77 15.07 4.51
CA GLY A 101 11.42 14.78 4.96
C GLY A 101 11.29 13.33 5.41
N VAL A 102 10.24 12.64 4.96
CA VAL A 102 10.02 11.23 5.34
C VAL A 102 11.18 10.32 4.93
N TYR A 103 11.88 10.65 3.84
CA TYR A 103 13.02 9.86 3.37
C TYR A 103 14.29 10.05 4.21
N SER A 104 14.32 10.99 5.16
CA SER A 104 15.44 11.09 6.12
C SER A 104 15.28 10.12 7.30
N VAL A 105 14.05 9.66 7.57
CA VAL A 105 13.76 8.77 8.71
C VAL A 105 13.59 7.31 8.30
N VAL A 106 13.22 7.03 7.04
CA VAL A 106 13.07 5.66 6.49
C VAL A 106 13.18 5.68 4.97
N ARG A 107 13.80 4.65 4.37
CA ARG A 107 14.03 4.59 2.90
C ARG A 107 12.80 4.20 2.10
N ASN A 108 11.95 3.32 2.65
CA ASN A 108 10.81 2.73 1.91
C ASN A 108 9.43 3.03 2.54
N PRO A 109 9.09 4.29 2.88
CA PRO A 109 7.87 4.61 3.61
C PRO A 109 6.59 4.24 2.85
N LEU A 110 6.59 4.35 1.52
CA LEU A 110 5.43 3.98 0.70
C LEU A 110 5.11 2.49 0.77
N TYR A 111 6.14 1.64 0.89
CA TYR A 111 5.97 0.21 1.03
C TYR A 111 5.55 -0.18 2.45
N VAL A 112 6.00 0.54 3.47
CA VAL A 112 5.46 0.39 4.84
C VAL A 112 3.96 0.77 4.85
N GLY A 113 3.60 1.88 4.22
CA GLY A 113 2.20 2.31 4.12
C GLY A 113 1.31 1.33 3.35
N ASN A 114 1.82 0.75 2.25
CA ASN A 114 1.10 -0.30 1.51
C ASN A 114 0.89 -1.57 2.34
N PHE A 115 1.91 -1.99 3.10
CA PHE A 115 1.79 -3.14 3.98
C PHE A 115 0.67 -2.93 4.99
N LEU A 116 0.69 -1.81 5.72
CA LEU A 116 -0.35 -1.48 6.71
C LEU A 116 -1.74 -1.39 6.07
N ALA A 117 -1.85 -0.79 4.88
CA ALA A 117 -3.09 -0.70 4.12
C ALA A 117 -3.72 -2.09 3.85
N MET A 118 -2.90 -3.09 3.49
CA MET A 118 -3.37 -4.47 3.25
C MET A 118 -3.54 -5.26 4.55
N PHE A 119 -2.65 -5.07 5.51
CA PHE A 119 -2.65 -5.79 6.78
C PHE A 119 -3.91 -5.52 7.59
N GLY A 120 -4.43 -4.29 7.57
CA GLY A 120 -5.70 -3.95 8.21
C GLY A 120 -6.87 -4.82 7.74
N LEU A 121 -6.98 -5.08 6.43
CA LEU A 121 -8.00 -5.97 5.87
C LEU A 121 -7.77 -7.42 6.31
N THR A 122 -6.52 -7.88 6.38
CA THR A 122 -6.20 -9.24 6.86
C THR A 122 -6.52 -9.43 8.33
N VAL A 123 -6.40 -8.40 9.16
CA VAL A 123 -6.79 -8.46 10.57
C VAL A 123 -8.28 -8.70 10.74
N VAL A 124 -9.11 -8.10 9.87
CA VAL A 124 -10.58 -8.27 9.89
C VAL A 124 -10.98 -9.73 9.69
N THR A 125 -10.21 -10.51 8.94
CA THR A 125 -10.58 -11.90 8.68
C THR A 125 -10.54 -12.78 9.94
N GLY A 126 -9.81 -12.35 10.98
CA GLY A 126 -9.64 -13.14 12.19
C GLY A 126 -8.80 -14.42 12.01
N VAL A 127 -8.21 -14.62 10.83
CA VAL A 127 -7.50 -15.85 10.46
C VAL A 127 -5.99 -15.66 10.61
N TRP A 128 -5.42 -16.25 11.67
CA TRP A 128 -4.01 -16.08 12.03
C TRP A 128 -3.03 -16.52 10.93
N TRP A 129 -3.33 -17.62 10.21
CA TRP A 129 -2.43 -18.12 9.18
C TRP A 129 -2.37 -17.18 7.97
N LEU A 130 -3.48 -16.50 7.65
CA LEU A 130 -3.52 -15.53 6.56
C LEU A 130 -2.67 -14.30 6.92
N ALA A 131 -2.73 -13.85 8.17
CA ALA A 131 -1.88 -12.76 8.66
C ALA A 131 -0.39 -13.10 8.56
N LEU A 132 0.02 -14.29 9.02
CA LEU A 132 1.40 -14.76 8.92
C LEU A 132 1.86 -14.89 7.47
N LEU A 133 1.01 -15.48 6.61
CA LEU A 133 1.31 -15.65 5.20
C LEU A 133 1.44 -14.29 4.49
N LEU A 134 0.54 -13.34 4.76
CA LEU A 134 0.63 -11.99 4.22
C LEU A 134 1.95 -11.33 4.63
N VAL A 135 2.30 -11.35 5.92
CA VAL A 135 3.56 -10.79 6.43
C VAL A 135 4.74 -11.39 5.68
N PHE A 136 4.86 -12.71 5.67
CA PHE A 136 5.98 -13.39 5.04
C PHE A 136 6.04 -13.12 3.52
N ALA A 137 4.93 -13.35 2.81
CA ALA A 137 4.87 -13.19 1.37
C ALA A 137 5.14 -11.74 0.94
N TYR A 138 4.59 -10.76 1.67
CA TYR A 138 4.80 -9.35 1.38
C TYR A 138 6.26 -8.94 1.50
N TRP A 139 6.94 -9.33 2.58
CA TRP A 139 8.34 -8.95 2.80
C TRP A 139 9.28 -9.61 1.79
N VAL A 140 9.06 -10.88 1.49
CA VAL A 140 9.81 -11.61 0.44
C VAL A 140 9.61 -10.98 -0.95
N TYR A 141 8.37 -10.56 -1.24
CA TYR A 141 8.02 -9.89 -2.48
C TYR A 141 8.66 -8.50 -2.58
N ILE A 142 8.51 -7.67 -1.55
CA ILE A 142 8.92 -6.27 -1.61
C ILE A 142 10.43 -6.12 -1.54
N GLU A 143 11.13 -7.02 -0.85
CA GLU A 143 12.60 -7.06 -0.85
C GLU A 143 13.16 -7.14 -2.27
N ARG A 144 12.57 -7.96 -3.14
CA ARG A 144 12.97 -8.07 -4.55
C ARG A 144 12.73 -6.76 -5.30
N VAL A 145 11.53 -6.19 -5.16
CA VAL A 145 11.18 -4.91 -5.80
C VAL A 145 12.15 -3.82 -5.35
N ILE A 146 12.47 -3.76 -4.06
CA ILE A 146 13.43 -2.82 -3.49
C ILE A 146 14.81 -3.08 -4.05
N ALA A 147 15.31 -4.32 -4.10
CA ALA A 147 16.62 -4.63 -4.69
C ALA A 147 16.75 -4.11 -6.14
N ALA A 148 15.69 -4.19 -6.94
CA ALA A 148 15.66 -3.62 -8.29
C ALA A 148 15.68 -2.09 -8.27
N GLU A 149 14.96 -1.46 -7.35
CA GLU A 149 14.95 -0.01 -7.17
C GLU A 149 16.30 0.52 -6.66
N GLU A 150 16.92 -0.17 -5.70
CA GLU A 150 18.24 0.19 -5.18
C GLU A 150 19.31 0.05 -6.27
N ALA A 151 19.27 -1.01 -7.09
CA ALA A 151 20.20 -1.17 -8.20
C ALA A 151 20.14 0.00 -9.20
N PHE A 152 18.93 0.43 -9.58
CA PHE A 152 18.72 1.60 -10.42
C PHE A 152 19.19 2.90 -9.75
N LEU A 153 18.93 3.08 -8.46
CA LEU A 153 19.35 4.27 -7.73
C LEU A 153 20.88 4.34 -7.55
N VAL A 154 21.54 3.20 -7.35
CA VAL A 154 23.01 3.10 -7.35
C VAL A 154 23.56 3.46 -8.73
N GLU A 155 23.00 2.92 -9.81
CA GLU A 155 23.41 3.24 -11.17
C GLU A 155 23.25 4.73 -11.48
N LYS A 156 22.13 5.33 -11.05
CA LYS A 156 21.79 6.72 -11.35
C LYS A 156 22.53 7.74 -10.47
N PHE A 157 22.65 7.49 -9.17
CA PHE A 157 23.13 8.46 -8.20
C PHE A 157 24.46 8.06 -7.53
N GLY A 158 24.90 6.82 -7.66
CA GLY A 158 26.19 6.34 -7.14
C GLY A 158 26.38 6.61 -5.65
N LYS A 159 27.51 7.26 -5.31
CA LYS A 159 27.96 7.48 -3.93
C LYS A 159 26.94 8.24 -3.05
N PRO A 160 26.31 9.35 -3.49
CA PRO A 160 25.22 10.00 -2.76
C PRO A 160 24.12 9.05 -2.24
N TYR A 161 23.69 8.09 -3.06
CA TYR A 161 22.67 7.12 -2.67
C TYR A 161 23.20 6.16 -1.59
N LEU A 162 24.44 5.66 -1.78
CA LEU A 162 25.09 4.76 -0.81
C LEU A 162 25.29 5.43 0.55
N ASP A 163 25.70 6.69 0.57
CA ASP A 163 25.92 7.45 1.81
C ASP A 163 24.61 7.68 2.56
N TRP A 164 23.52 7.99 1.84
CA TRP A 164 22.18 8.08 2.42
C TRP A 164 21.71 6.73 2.98
N CYS A 165 21.98 5.62 2.30
CA CYS A 165 21.60 4.28 2.75
C CYS A 165 22.33 3.84 4.02
N ALA A 166 23.60 4.22 4.18
CA ALA A 166 24.40 3.88 5.35
C ALA A 166 23.82 4.45 6.66
N VAL A 167 23.08 5.57 6.57
CA VAL A 167 22.53 6.26 7.74
C VAL A 167 21.00 6.17 7.86
N THR A 168 20.29 5.65 6.85
CA THR A 168 18.82 5.65 6.83
C THR A 168 18.27 4.21 6.83
N PRO A 169 17.43 3.83 7.82
CA PRO A 169 16.90 2.48 7.91
C PRO A 169 15.93 2.17 6.76
N ALA A 170 15.85 0.89 6.36
CA ALA A 170 15.01 0.48 5.24
C ALA A 170 13.51 0.59 5.53
N PHE A 171 13.07 0.15 6.72
CA PHE A 171 11.64 -0.03 7.04
C PHE A 171 11.20 0.53 8.40
N LEU A 172 12.03 0.41 9.43
CA LEU A 172 11.70 0.93 10.77
C LEU A 172 12.14 2.38 10.89
N PRO A 173 11.22 3.35 11.02
CA PRO A 173 11.56 4.76 10.99
C PRO A 173 12.35 5.17 12.23
N THR A 174 13.39 5.97 12.03
CA THR A 174 14.12 6.64 13.12
C THR A 174 13.76 8.12 13.13
N PHE A 175 12.69 8.49 13.84
CA PHE A 175 12.14 9.85 13.82
C PHE A 175 13.12 10.94 14.28
N SER A 176 14.12 10.61 15.09
CA SER A 176 15.19 11.54 15.50
C SER A 176 16.08 12.00 14.34
N LYS A 177 16.04 11.32 13.18
CA LYS A 177 16.78 11.69 11.96
C LYS A 177 15.99 12.60 11.02
N TRP A 178 14.87 13.18 11.49
CA TRP A 178 14.07 14.08 10.66
C TRP A 178 14.90 15.26 10.15
N GLN A 179 14.92 15.43 8.83
CA GLN A 179 15.50 16.58 8.16
C GLN A 179 14.40 17.28 7.37
N PRO A 180 14.15 18.58 7.57
CA PRO A 180 13.13 19.30 6.83
C PRO A 180 13.44 19.33 5.32
N THR A 181 12.39 19.49 4.52
CA THR A 181 12.46 19.65 3.06
C THR A 181 12.07 21.06 2.69
N ASP A 182 12.82 21.69 1.79
CA ASP A 182 12.61 23.07 1.35
C ASP A 182 11.24 23.28 0.70
N ALA A 183 10.67 22.24 0.10
CA ALA A 183 9.42 22.32 -0.63
C ALA A 183 8.16 22.26 0.27
N GLY A 184 8.32 22.02 1.58
CA GLY A 184 7.22 21.95 2.56
C GLY A 184 6.20 20.83 2.28
N PHE A 185 5.10 20.77 3.04
CA PHE A 185 4.05 19.77 2.81
C PHE A 185 2.97 20.28 1.83
N SER A 186 2.56 19.47 0.85
CA SER A 186 1.50 19.81 -0.12
C SER A 186 0.29 18.88 -0.04
N PHE A 187 -0.80 19.37 0.55
CA PHE A 187 -2.10 18.69 0.56
C PHE A 187 -2.65 18.46 -0.85
N ARG A 188 -2.46 19.41 -1.77
CA ARG A 188 -2.92 19.27 -3.16
C ARG A 188 -2.24 18.11 -3.88
N THR A 189 -0.95 17.88 -3.62
CA THR A 189 -0.19 16.75 -4.18
C THR A 189 -0.72 15.42 -3.65
N VAL A 190 -1.09 15.35 -2.36
CA VAL A 190 -1.74 14.18 -1.76
C VAL A 190 -3.07 13.89 -2.46
N LEU A 191 -3.96 14.89 -2.53
CA LEU A 191 -5.27 14.76 -3.18
C LEU A 191 -5.16 14.35 -4.65
N LYS A 192 -4.14 14.82 -5.38
CA LYS A 192 -3.87 14.46 -6.79
C LYS A 192 -3.37 13.02 -6.98
N ARG A 193 -2.75 12.41 -5.97
CA ARG A 193 -1.99 11.14 -6.12
C ARG A 193 -2.59 9.96 -5.37
N GLU A 194 -3.33 10.19 -4.29
CA GLU A 194 -3.70 9.13 -3.33
C GLU A 194 -5.21 8.80 -3.26
N TYR A 195 -6.05 9.45 -4.06
CA TYR A 195 -7.50 9.16 -4.10
C TYR A 195 -7.85 7.71 -4.47
N ASN A 196 -7.00 7.04 -5.26
CA ASN A 196 -7.20 5.62 -5.59
C ASN A 196 -7.04 4.71 -4.35
N GLY A 197 -6.13 5.06 -3.43
CA GLY A 197 -5.85 4.25 -2.25
C GLY A 197 -7.02 4.23 -1.28
N VAL A 198 -7.66 5.39 -1.08
CA VAL A 198 -8.87 5.53 -0.25
C VAL A 198 -9.99 4.65 -0.80
N LEU A 199 -10.30 4.78 -2.10
CA LEU A 199 -11.36 3.98 -2.70
C LEU A 199 -11.05 2.48 -2.63
N ALA A 200 -9.79 2.08 -2.87
CA ALA A 200 -9.40 0.67 -2.82
C ALA A 200 -9.58 0.06 -1.42
N VAL A 201 -9.20 0.77 -0.35
CA VAL A 201 -9.41 0.31 1.03
C VAL A 201 -10.91 0.20 1.32
N LEU A 202 -11.70 1.24 1.06
CA LEU A 202 -13.14 1.23 1.36
C LEU A 202 -13.87 0.13 0.56
N ALA A 203 -13.54 -0.03 -0.72
CA ALA A 203 -14.12 -1.09 -1.56
C ALA A 203 -13.71 -2.49 -1.10
N ALA A 204 -12.48 -2.68 -0.60
CA ALA A 204 -12.02 -3.99 -0.12
C ALA A 204 -12.73 -4.40 1.18
N PHE A 205 -12.90 -3.46 2.12
CA PHE A 205 -13.66 -3.72 3.35
C PHE A 205 -15.13 -3.99 3.06
N PHE A 206 -15.77 -3.14 2.25
CA PHE A 206 -17.15 -3.34 1.80
C PHE A 206 -17.33 -4.71 1.12
N ALA A 207 -16.42 -5.08 0.21
CA ALA A 207 -16.52 -6.35 -0.50
C ALA A 207 -16.29 -7.54 0.44
N TYR A 208 -15.36 -7.41 1.40
CA TYR A 208 -15.10 -8.48 2.36
C TYR A 208 -16.31 -8.74 3.25
N ASP A 209 -16.90 -7.68 3.80
CA ASP A 209 -18.12 -7.69 4.63
C ASP A 209 -19.29 -8.32 3.86
N LEU A 210 -19.68 -7.70 2.75
CA LEU A 210 -20.77 -8.16 1.88
C LEU A 210 -20.63 -9.63 1.46
N LEU A 211 -19.42 -10.06 1.08
CA LEU A 211 -19.19 -11.45 0.65
C LEU A 211 -19.24 -12.42 1.82
N THR A 212 -18.71 -12.03 2.98
CA THR A 212 -18.74 -12.88 4.17
C THR A 212 -20.19 -13.12 4.61
N ASP A 213 -20.99 -12.08 4.71
CA ASP A 213 -22.34 -12.19 5.26
C ASP A 213 -23.32 -12.81 4.25
N LEU A 214 -23.34 -12.32 3.01
CA LEU A 214 -24.29 -12.83 2.02
C LEU A 214 -23.91 -14.19 1.44
N VAL A 215 -22.62 -14.46 1.22
CA VAL A 215 -22.17 -15.68 0.52
C VAL A 215 -21.73 -16.76 1.48
N VAL A 216 -20.98 -16.41 2.53
CA VAL A 216 -20.43 -17.41 3.45
C VAL A 216 -21.42 -17.74 4.57
N ARG A 217 -22.04 -16.73 5.18
CA ARG A 217 -23.06 -16.93 6.23
C ARG A 217 -24.45 -17.20 5.65
N GLY A 218 -24.70 -16.73 4.43
CA GLY A 218 -25.99 -16.89 3.76
C GLY A 218 -27.07 -15.99 4.35
N GLU A 219 -26.68 -14.85 4.92
CA GLU A 219 -27.60 -13.88 5.50
C GLU A 219 -28.45 -13.23 4.39
N PRO A 220 -29.76 -13.02 4.61
CA PRO A 220 -30.60 -12.31 3.68
C PRO A 220 -30.10 -10.87 3.48
N PHE A 221 -30.14 -10.38 2.24
CA PHE A 221 -29.73 -9.01 1.92
C PHE A 221 -30.42 -7.94 2.77
N THR A 222 -31.68 -8.15 3.16
CA THR A 222 -32.42 -7.21 4.01
C THR A 222 -31.83 -7.09 5.42
N GLU A 223 -31.36 -8.20 5.99
CA GLU A 223 -30.75 -8.24 7.32
C GLU A 223 -29.38 -7.57 7.27
N TRP A 224 -28.54 -7.96 6.31
CA TRP A 224 -27.26 -7.29 6.06
C TRP A 224 -27.44 -5.79 5.81
N PHE A 225 -28.43 -5.38 5.03
CA PHE A 225 -28.66 -3.95 4.79
C PHE A 225 -28.98 -3.17 6.06
N ASP A 226 -29.81 -3.75 6.95
CA ASP A 226 -30.21 -3.09 8.19
C ASP A 226 -29.04 -2.96 9.18
N GLU A 227 -28.13 -3.93 9.22
CA GLU A 227 -26.95 -3.93 10.10
C GLU A 227 -25.76 -3.13 9.52
N ASP A 228 -25.52 -3.26 8.21
CA ASP A 228 -24.26 -2.88 7.54
C ASP A 228 -24.37 -1.75 6.51
N TRP A 229 -25.49 -1.01 6.49
CA TRP A 229 -25.63 0.21 5.70
C TRP A 229 -24.49 1.24 5.87
N PRO A 230 -23.77 1.36 7.03
CA PRO A 230 -22.64 2.28 7.12
C PRO A 230 -21.53 1.97 6.10
N TRP A 231 -21.33 0.70 5.74
CA TRP A 231 -20.36 0.31 4.70
C TRP A 231 -20.77 0.82 3.32
N ILE A 232 -22.07 0.80 3.01
CA ILE A 232 -22.62 1.37 1.77
C ILE A 232 -22.33 2.88 1.75
N VAL A 233 -22.59 3.60 2.84
CA VAL A 233 -22.35 5.04 2.91
C VAL A 233 -20.87 5.37 2.78
N LEU A 234 -19.98 4.64 3.46
CA LEU A 234 -18.53 4.80 3.32
C LEU A 234 -18.07 4.59 1.87
N LEU A 235 -18.55 3.53 1.22
CA LEU A 235 -18.21 3.27 -0.18
C LEU A 235 -18.72 4.37 -1.12
N VAL A 236 -19.97 4.82 -0.95
CA VAL A 236 -20.57 5.89 -1.75
C VAL A 236 -19.81 7.20 -1.57
N VAL A 237 -19.49 7.59 -0.33
CA VAL A 237 -18.67 8.78 -0.05
C VAL A 237 -17.28 8.64 -0.69
N GLY A 238 -16.65 7.47 -0.56
CA GLY A 238 -15.38 7.17 -1.20
C GLY A 238 -15.43 7.29 -2.72
N LEU A 239 -16.50 6.81 -3.35
CA LEU A 239 -16.74 6.93 -4.80
C LEU A 239 -16.93 8.39 -5.22
N VAL A 240 -17.72 9.17 -4.48
CA VAL A 240 -17.92 10.60 -4.75
C VAL A 240 -16.60 11.36 -4.65
N VAL A 241 -15.81 11.11 -3.60
CA VAL A 241 -14.46 11.70 -3.44
C VAL A 241 -13.55 11.30 -4.59
N PHE A 242 -13.54 10.01 -4.96
CA PHE A 242 -12.76 9.49 -6.08
C PHE A 242 -13.13 10.18 -7.40
N VAL A 243 -14.41 10.24 -7.75
CA VAL A 243 -14.91 10.85 -8.99
C VAL A 243 -14.56 12.33 -9.01
N THR A 244 -14.77 13.02 -7.89
CA THR A 244 -14.46 14.45 -7.76
C THR A 244 -12.97 14.71 -7.97
N LEU A 245 -12.09 14.04 -7.23
CA LEU A 245 -10.64 14.24 -7.32
C LEU A 245 -10.07 13.80 -8.67
N ARG A 246 -10.57 12.69 -9.23
CA ARG A 246 -10.21 12.24 -10.58
C ARG A 246 -10.61 13.27 -11.64
N THR A 247 -11.80 13.86 -11.52
CA THR A 247 -12.29 14.88 -12.45
C THR A 247 -11.48 16.16 -12.32
N LEU A 248 -11.25 16.66 -11.10
CA LEU A 248 -10.40 17.83 -10.86
C LEU A 248 -9.00 17.65 -11.43
N LYS A 249 -8.39 16.47 -11.23
CA LYS A 249 -7.07 16.13 -11.76
C LYS A 249 -7.02 16.11 -13.29
N LYS A 250 -8.05 15.59 -13.95
CA LYS A 250 -8.04 15.40 -15.42
C LYS A 250 -8.53 16.64 -16.18
N SER A 251 -9.42 17.42 -15.59
CA SER A 251 -10.16 18.47 -16.30
C SER A 251 -9.82 19.89 -15.83
N THR A 252 -9.03 20.06 -14.77
CA THR A 252 -8.73 21.38 -14.19
C THR A 252 -7.26 21.53 -13.78
N ARG A 253 -6.85 22.75 -13.42
CA ARG A 253 -5.54 23.03 -12.79
C ARG A 253 -5.64 23.21 -11.26
N VAL A 254 -6.79 22.95 -10.64
CA VAL A 254 -7.02 23.19 -9.20
C VAL A 254 -6.03 22.43 -8.31
N LEU A 255 -5.68 21.20 -8.71
CA LEU A 255 -4.72 20.35 -8.00
C LEU A 255 -3.28 20.48 -8.54
N HIS A 256 -3.03 21.40 -9.47
CA HIS A 256 -1.68 21.65 -9.97
C HIS A 256 -0.84 22.35 -8.88
N VAL A 257 0.40 21.91 -8.72
CA VAL A 257 1.38 22.48 -7.82
C VAL A 257 2.68 22.56 -8.59
N GLU A 258 3.25 23.75 -8.71
CA GLU A 258 4.50 23.93 -9.46
C GLU A 258 5.62 23.13 -8.79
N GLY A 259 6.37 22.37 -9.59
CA GLY A 259 7.36 21.42 -9.07
C GLY A 259 6.78 20.16 -8.40
N ARG A 260 5.46 19.87 -8.48
CA ARG A 260 4.82 18.68 -7.84
C ARG A 260 3.65 18.00 -8.60
#